data_AF-A0A183HLC1-F1
#
_entry.id   AF-A0A183HLC1-F1
#
_cell.length_a   1.000
_cell.length_b   1.000
_cell.length_c   1.000
_cell.angle_alpha   90.00
_cell.angle_beta   90.00
_cell.angle_gamma   90.00
#
_symmetry.space_group_name_H-M   'P 1'
#
loop_
_entity.id
_entity.type
_entity.pdbx_description
1 polymer ?
#
loop_
_entity_poly.entity_id
_entity_poly.type
_entity_poly.pdbx_seq_one_letter_code
_entity_poly.pdbx_strand_id
1 'polypeptide(L)'
;MKEKCKLFLNICHCAQLPPPEDLSEDEVAKLLDSSDPSRYRIPLCVGDVEVVSDRKGEDSVKIDVIVNSTFYLMQLEKSEFFRQLLLLVVSEAIEKKHDIKIDVKGAIRLKNRKCIGDLSAQKIRKKPREAFIREVESVNQSEEQLPET
;
A
#
# COMPACT_ATOMS: atom_id res chain seq x y z
N MET A 1 7.89 -2.22 30.39
CA MET A 1 8.18 -3.49 29.70
C MET A 1 7.31 -3.52 28.46
N LYS A 2 7.86 -3.69 27.25
CA LYS A 2 7.03 -3.83 26.04
C LYS A 2 6.58 -5.28 25.97
N GLU A 3 5.29 -5.53 26.12
CA GLU A 3 4.73 -6.87 25.96
C GLU A 3 4.89 -7.32 24.51
N LYS A 4 5.41 -8.54 24.33
CA LYS A 4 5.59 -9.15 23.02
C LYS A 4 4.32 -9.93 22.70
N CYS A 5 3.45 -9.36 21.88
CA CYS A 5 2.20 -9.98 21.46
C CYS A 5 2.33 -10.64 20.08
N LYS A 6 1.53 -11.67 19.83
CA LYS A 6 1.43 -12.33 18.52
C LYS A 6 0.57 -11.48 17.59
N LEU A 7 1.13 -11.11 16.43
CA LEU A 7 0.45 -10.35 15.39
C LEU A 7 0.40 -11.18 14.10
N PHE A 8 -0.79 -11.27 13.50
CA PHE A 8 -1.01 -11.84 12.18
C PHE A 8 -1.18 -10.72 11.15
N LEU A 9 -0.44 -10.79 10.05
CA LEU A 9 -0.59 -9.89 8.92
C LEU A 9 -1.21 -10.66 7.75
N ASN A 10 -2.42 -10.30 7.37
CA ASN A 10 -3.04 -10.83 6.17
C ASN A 10 -2.67 -9.93 4.98
N ILE A 11 -1.82 -10.43 4.08
CA ILE A 11 -1.49 -9.72 2.84
C ILE A 11 -2.51 -10.05 1.77
N CYS A 12 -3.45 -9.13 1.56
CA CYS A 12 -4.53 -9.20 0.60
C CYS A 12 -4.19 -8.40 -0.66
N HIS A 13 -4.96 -8.58 -1.73
CA HIS A 13 -4.75 -7.84 -2.96
C HIS A 13 -6.05 -7.33 -3.59
N CYS A 14 -5.96 -6.18 -4.27
CA CYS A 14 -7.08 -5.56 -4.98
C CYS A 14 -6.62 -4.88 -6.28
N ALA A 15 -7.34 -5.09 -7.37
CA ALA A 15 -7.01 -4.48 -8.67
C ALA A 15 -7.27 -2.96 -8.71
N GLN A 16 -8.01 -2.42 -7.73
CA GLN A 16 -8.36 -1.00 -7.67
C GLN A 16 -7.23 -0.12 -7.11
N LEU A 17 -6.22 -0.70 -6.46
CA LEU A 17 -5.04 0.03 -6.04
C LEU A 17 -4.11 0.22 -7.24
N PRO A 18 -3.43 1.38 -7.38
CA PRO A 18 -2.40 1.53 -8.39
C PRO A 18 -1.24 0.55 -8.13
N PRO A 19 -0.71 -0.14 -9.15
CA PRO A 19 0.51 -0.92 -9.01
C PRO A 19 1.71 0.02 -8.72
N PRO A 20 2.77 -0.48 -8.05
CA PRO A 20 4.07 0.19 -8.07
C PRO A 20 4.67 0.16 -9.48
N GLU A 21 5.76 0.89 -9.67
CA GLU A 21 6.54 0.84 -10.92
C GLU A 21 7.04 -0.59 -11.17
N ASP A 22 6.96 -1.05 -12.42
CA ASP A 22 7.40 -2.39 -12.79
C ASP A 22 8.91 -2.36 -13.06
N LEU A 23 9.67 -2.53 -11.98
CA LEU A 23 11.13 -2.56 -11.99
C LEU A 23 11.61 -3.96 -11.56
N SER A 24 12.75 -4.37 -12.09
CA SER A 24 13.41 -5.60 -11.68
C SER A 24 14.00 -5.50 -10.26
N GLU A 25 14.32 -6.65 -9.65
CA GLU A 25 14.94 -6.69 -8.32
C GLU A 25 16.24 -5.87 -8.28
N ASP A 26 17.09 -5.98 -9.30
CA ASP A 26 18.36 -5.27 -9.39
C ASP A 26 18.17 -3.75 -9.51
N GLU A 27 17.16 -3.29 -10.25
CA GLU A 27 16.85 -1.88 -10.39
C GLU A 27 16.32 -1.29 -9.08
N VAL A 28 15.43 -2.01 -8.39
CA VAL A 28 14.93 -1.59 -7.09
C VAL A 28 16.04 -1.59 -6.05
N ALA A 29 16.91 -2.60 -6.02
CA ALA A 29 18.06 -2.64 -5.12
C ALA A 29 18.98 -1.42 -5.33
N LYS A 30 19.31 -1.08 -6.58
CA LYS A 30 20.10 0.12 -6.90
C LYS A 30 19.42 1.41 -6.45
N LEU A 31 18.09 1.50 -6.56
CA LEU A 31 17.34 2.66 -6.07
C LEU A 31 17.38 2.77 -4.55
N LEU A 32 17.28 1.64 -3.83
CA LEU A 32 17.36 1.60 -2.37
C LEU A 32 18.75 1.98 -1.84
N ASP A 33 19.82 1.63 -2.57
CA ASP A 33 21.20 2.00 -2.24
C ASP A 33 21.57 3.42 -2.71
N SER A 34 20.71 4.05 -3.52
CA SER A 34 20.95 5.40 -4.03
C SER A 34 20.74 6.48 -2.96
N SER A 35 21.11 7.72 -3.27
CA SER A 35 20.88 8.87 -2.39
C SER A 35 19.40 9.19 -2.15
N ASP A 36 18.47 8.61 -2.94
CA ASP A 36 17.03 8.85 -2.83
C ASP A 36 16.24 7.52 -2.89
N PRO A 37 16.21 6.75 -1.79
CA PRO A 37 15.47 5.49 -1.72
C PRO A 37 13.94 5.69 -1.81
N SER A 38 13.45 6.93 -1.69
CA SER A 38 12.02 7.25 -1.68
C SER A 38 11.37 7.26 -3.07
N ARG A 39 12.18 7.08 -4.13
CA ARG A 39 11.72 7.02 -5.52
C ARG A 39 10.85 5.81 -5.79
N TYR A 40 11.22 4.65 -5.26
CA TYR A 40 10.39 3.45 -5.39
C TYR A 40 9.33 3.43 -4.29
N ARG A 41 8.06 3.47 -4.68
CA ARG A 41 6.92 3.52 -3.75
C ARG A 41 5.98 2.36 -4.00
N ILE A 42 5.57 1.70 -2.92
CA ILE A 42 4.58 0.63 -2.95
C ILE A 42 3.26 1.16 -2.40
N PRO A 43 2.23 1.39 -3.24
CA PRO A 43 0.90 1.76 -2.76
C PRO A 43 0.27 0.60 -1.98
N LEU A 44 -0.15 0.87 -0.74
CA LEU A 44 -0.82 -0.10 0.11
C LEU A 44 -1.91 0.56 0.97
N CYS A 45 -2.85 -0.26 1.45
CA CYS A 45 -3.81 0.13 2.47
C CYS A 45 -3.59 -0.72 3.72
N VAL A 46 -3.42 -0.07 4.86
CA VAL A 46 -3.36 -0.73 6.17
C VAL A 46 -4.76 -0.69 6.78
N GLY A 47 -5.30 -1.88 7.10
CA GLY A 47 -6.55 -2.06 7.80
C GLY A 47 -6.49 -1.63 9.26
N ASP A 48 -7.59 -1.84 9.98
CA ASP A 48 -7.63 -1.59 11.41
C ASP A 48 -7.15 -2.82 12.19
N VAL A 49 -6.88 -2.62 13.47
CA VAL A 49 -6.42 -3.66 14.38
C VAL A 49 -7.62 -4.46 14.87
N GLU A 50 -7.61 -5.77 14.63
CA GLU A 50 -8.70 -6.67 15.03
C GLU A 50 -8.19 -7.77 15.96
N VAL A 51 -9.03 -8.20 16.90
CA VAL A 51 -8.72 -9.33 17.80
C VAL A 51 -9.23 -10.62 17.18
N VAL A 52 -8.40 -11.65 17.19
CA VAL A 52 -8.70 -12.98 16.67
C VAL A 52 -8.18 -14.07 17.58
N SER A 53 -8.96 -15.13 17.73
CA SER A 53 -8.52 -16.31 18.48
C SER A 53 -7.60 -17.19 17.61
N ASP A 54 -6.46 -17.58 18.17
CA ASP A 54 -5.53 -18.48 17.50
C ASP A 54 -5.99 -19.96 17.60
N ARG A 55 -5.17 -20.91 17.12
CA ARG A 55 -5.52 -22.35 17.20
C ARG A 55 -5.61 -22.89 18.63
N LYS A 56 -5.00 -22.22 19.59
CA LYS A 56 -5.03 -22.60 21.02
C LYS A 56 -6.17 -21.90 21.76
N GLY A 57 -6.95 -21.06 21.08
CA GLY A 57 -8.00 -20.26 21.71
C GLY A 57 -7.46 -19.03 22.44
N GLU A 58 -6.20 -18.64 22.21
CA GLU A 58 -5.62 -17.43 22.78
C GLU A 58 -5.94 -16.22 21.90
N ASP A 59 -6.29 -15.10 22.53
CA ASP A 59 -6.48 -13.84 21.84
C ASP A 59 -5.16 -13.35 21.24
N SER A 60 -5.20 -13.08 19.95
CA SER A 60 -4.10 -12.54 19.16
C SER A 60 -4.62 -11.37 18.31
N VAL A 61 -3.71 -10.63 17.71
CA VAL A 61 -4.07 -9.47 16.90
C VAL A 61 -3.92 -9.81 15.43
N LYS A 62 -4.82 -9.34 14.57
CA LYS A 62 -4.64 -9.32 13.12
C LYS A 62 -4.73 -7.91 12.55
N ILE A 63 -4.02 -7.70 11.44
CA ILE A 63 -4.17 -6.52 10.57
C ILE A 63 -4.21 -7.00 9.12
N ASP A 64 -5.20 -6.53 8.38
CA ASP A 64 -5.35 -6.81 6.95
C ASP A 64 -4.65 -5.71 6.15
N VAL A 65 -3.72 -6.07 5.26
CA VAL A 65 -2.97 -5.14 4.41
C VAL A 65 -3.27 -5.43 2.95
N ILE A 66 -3.71 -4.43 2.20
CA ILE A 66 -4.09 -4.61 0.79
C ILE A 66 -3.05 -3.97 -0.12
N VAL A 67 -2.57 -4.73 -1.10
CA VAL A 67 -1.69 -4.27 -2.18
C VAL A 67 -2.36 -4.42 -3.55
N ASN A 68 -1.75 -3.91 -4.62
CA ASN A 68 -2.25 -4.14 -5.97
C ASN A 68 -2.16 -5.64 -6.37
N SER A 69 -3.15 -6.13 -7.12
CA SER A 69 -3.21 -7.54 -7.56
C SER A 69 -2.13 -7.94 -8.55
N THR A 70 -1.76 -7.07 -9.48
CA THR A 70 -0.65 -7.33 -10.42
C THR A 70 0.66 -7.45 -9.67
N PHE A 71 0.93 -6.53 -8.74
CA PHE A 71 2.12 -6.58 -7.90
C PHE A 71 2.18 -7.87 -7.06
N TYR A 72 1.04 -8.29 -6.49
CA TYR A 72 0.96 -9.51 -5.71
C TYR A 72 1.33 -10.75 -6.53
N LEU A 73 0.68 -10.94 -7.68
CA LEU A 73 0.82 -12.16 -8.49
C LEU A 73 2.14 -12.21 -9.28
N MET A 74 2.61 -11.06 -9.75
CA MET A 74 3.80 -11.01 -10.62
C MET A 74 5.10 -10.92 -9.84
N GLN A 75 5.10 -10.15 -8.74
CA GLN A 75 6.32 -9.87 -7.97
C GLN A 75 6.33 -10.65 -6.64
N LEU A 76 5.34 -10.45 -5.76
CA LEU A 76 5.37 -11.01 -4.40
C LEU A 76 5.30 -12.54 -4.33
N GLU A 77 4.57 -13.20 -5.23
CA GLU A 77 4.50 -14.66 -5.24
C GLU A 77 5.81 -15.33 -5.65
N LYS A 78 6.61 -14.67 -6.49
CA LYS A 78 7.81 -15.24 -7.12
C LYS A 78 9.10 -14.79 -6.44
N SER A 79 9.17 -13.54 -6.01
CA SER A 79 10.37 -12.91 -5.47
C SER A 79 10.38 -12.93 -3.95
N GLU A 80 11.49 -13.37 -3.36
CA GLU A 80 11.72 -13.17 -1.92
C GLU A 80 12.09 -11.71 -1.61
N PHE A 81 12.87 -11.09 -2.47
CA PHE A 81 13.28 -9.69 -2.34
C PHE A 81 12.08 -8.77 -2.17
N PHE A 82 11.08 -8.84 -3.07
CA PHE A 82 9.89 -7.99 -2.97
C PHE A 82 9.03 -8.31 -1.75
N ARG A 83 9.02 -9.56 -1.26
CA ARG A 83 8.33 -9.93 -0.02
C ARG A 83 8.98 -9.29 1.20
N GLN A 84 10.30 -9.32 1.28
CA GLN A 84 11.05 -8.68 2.37
C GLN A 84 10.91 -7.16 2.31
N LEU A 85 11.01 -6.57 1.12
CA LEU A 85 10.79 -5.14 0.91
C LEU A 85 9.38 -4.72 1.33
N LEU A 86 8.35 -5.48 0.94
CA LEU A 86 6.98 -5.21 1.38
C LEU A 86 6.85 -5.27 2.91
N LEU A 87 7.44 -6.27 3.57
CA LEU A 87 7.39 -6.38 5.04
C LEU A 87 8.01 -5.16 5.73
N LEU A 88 9.09 -4.61 5.21
CA LEU A 88 9.69 -3.37 5.71
C LEU A 88 8.73 -2.18 5.58
N VAL A 89 8.18 -1.98 4.38
CA VAL A 89 7.24 -0.88 4.11
C VAL A 89 5.97 -1.01 4.96
N VAL A 90 5.45 -2.23 5.11
CA VAL A 90 4.28 -2.51 5.94
C VAL A 90 4.57 -2.29 7.42
N SER A 91 5.76 -2.68 7.90
CA SER A 91 6.18 -2.43 9.27
C SER A 91 6.17 -0.94 9.59
N GLU A 92 6.76 -0.12 8.71
CA GLU A 92 6.76 1.34 8.86
C GLU A 92 5.33 1.91 8.82
N ALA A 93 4.50 1.44 7.87
CA ALA A 93 3.13 1.92 7.72
C ALA A 93 2.24 1.57 8.92
N ILE A 94 2.42 0.38 9.53
CA ILE A 94 1.70 -0.05 10.72
C ILE A 94 2.18 0.70 11.96
N GLU A 95 3.49 0.90 12.11
CA GLU A 95 4.03 1.72 13.21
C GLU A 95 3.45 3.14 13.14
N LYS A 96 3.39 3.73 11.94
CA LYS A 96 2.81 5.06 11.74
C LYS A 96 1.31 5.13 12.01
N LYS A 97 0.53 4.11 11.63
CA LYS A 97 -0.94 4.13 11.74
C LYS A 97 -1.43 3.75 13.15
N HIS A 98 -0.78 2.77 13.78
CA HIS A 98 -1.26 2.10 14.99
C HIS A 98 -0.28 2.15 16.16
N ASP A 99 0.92 2.74 15.99
CA ASP A 99 2.00 2.76 16.99
C ASP A 99 2.47 1.34 17.42
N ILE A 100 2.34 0.37 16.51
CA ILE A 100 2.75 -1.02 16.72
C ILE A 100 4.08 -1.28 16.02
N LYS A 101 5.10 -1.66 16.79
CA LYS A 101 6.41 -2.08 16.27
C LYS A 101 6.42 -3.56 15.95
N ILE A 102 6.75 -3.90 14.70
CA ILE A 102 6.80 -5.27 14.22
C ILE A 102 8.26 -5.73 14.11
N ASP A 103 8.54 -6.94 14.59
CA ASP A 103 9.82 -7.59 14.37
C ASP A 103 9.82 -8.31 13.00
N VAL A 104 10.32 -7.62 11.98
CA VAL A 104 10.37 -8.14 10.61
C VAL A 104 11.30 -9.35 10.49
N LYS A 105 12.37 -9.44 11.29
CA LYS A 105 13.33 -10.55 11.23
C LYS A 105 12.73 -11.85 11.74
N GLY A 106 11.81 -11.76 12.70
CA GLY A 106 11.07 -12.89 13.25
C GLY A 106 9.80 -13.27 12.47
N ALA A 107 9.51 -12.61 11.35
CA ALA A 107 8.29 -12.84 10.60
C ALA A 107 8.32 -14.21 9.89
N ILE A 108 7.23 -14.98 10.03
CA ILE A 108 7.10 -16.31 9.43
C ILE A 108 5.87 -16.35 8.52
N ARG A 109 6.06 -16.81 7.28
CA ARG A 109 4.94 -17.08 6.37
C ARG A 109 4.25 -18.39 6.75
N LEU A 110 2.95 -18.32 7.05
CA LEU A 110 2.13 -19.50 7.29
C LEU A 110 1.98 -20.32 6.01
N LYS A 111 2.26 -21.63 6.08
CA LYS A 111 2.16 -22.55 4.92
C LYS A 111 0.78 -23.17 4.75
N ASN A 112 0.09 -23.41 5.87
CA ASN A 112 -1.18 -24.16 5.90
C ASN A 112 -2.40 -23.26 6.07
N ARG A 113 -2.23 -21.93 6.00
CA ARG A 113 -3.33 -20.98 6.12
C ARG A 113 -3.00 -19.70 5.35
N LYS A 114 -3.93 -19.22 4.52
CA LYS A 114 -3.77 -18.00 3.72
C LYS A 114 -4.27 -16.74 4.43
N CYS A 115 -5.28 -16.89 5.29
CA CYS A 115 -5.90 -15.79 6.03
C CYS A 115 -6.21 -16.25 7.46
N ILE A 116 -6.10 -15.33 8.41
CA ILE A 116 -6.53 -15.48 9.80
C ILE A 116 -7.76 -14.61 10.02
N GLY A 117 -8.83 -15.20 10.56
CA GLY A 117 -10.12 -14.53 10.74
C GLY A 117 -10.82 -14.23 9.40
N ASP A 118 -11.91 -13.48 9.49
CA ASP A 118 -12.63 -12.95 8.34
C ASP A 118 -11.92 -11.69 7.82
N LEU A 119 -11.97 -11.47 6.50
CA LEU A 119 -11.40 -10.28 5.89
C LEU A 119 -12.29 -9.07 6.17
N SER A 120 -11.72 -7.99 6.71
CA SER A 120 -12.47 -6.76 6.95
C SER A 120 -12.67 -5.96 5.67
N ALA A 121 -13.83 -5.31 5.56
CA ALA A 121 -14.11 -4.39 4.46
C ALA A 121 -13.27 -3.11 4.63
N GLN A 122 -12.37 -2.84 3.68
CA GLN A 122 -11.56 -1.63 3.69
C GLN A 122 -11.98 -0.66 2.59
N LYS A 123 -12.10 0.62 2.93
CA LYS A 123 -12.44 1.68 1.97
C LYS A 123 -11.18 2.17 1.25
N ILE A 124 -11.07 1.83 -0.03
CA ILE A 124 -9.98 2.32 -0.89
C ILE A 124 -10.32 3.75 -1.35
N ARG A 125 -9.50 4.72 -0.93
CA ARG A 125 -9.59 6.11 -1.40
C ARG A 125 -8.94 6.22 -2.77
N LYS A 126 -9.75 6.47 -3.81
CA LYS A 126 -9.26 6.69 -5.18
C LYS A 126 -8.94 8.17 -5.38
N LYS A 127 -7.91 8.46 -6.19
CA LYS A 127 -7.74 9.81 -6.72
C LYS A 127 -8.96 10.14 -7.60
N PRO A 128 -9.52 11.36 -7.53
CA PRO A 128 -10.58 11.78 -8.44
C PRO A 128 -10.10 11.60 -9.89
N ARG A 129 -10.98 11.09 -10.76
CA ARG A 129 -10.64 10.87 -12.18
C ARG A 129 -10.35 12.17 -12.93
N GLU A 130 -10.89 13.29 -12.46
CA GLU A 130 -10.65 14.61 -13.03
C GLU A 130 -10.56 15.67 -11.91
N ALA A 131 -9.71 16.68 -12.11
CA ALA A 131 -9.76 17.90 -11.33
C ALA A 131 -11.12 18.58 -11.62
N PHE A 132 -11.97 18.71 -10.60
CA PHE A 132 -13.31 19.30 -10.73
C PHE A 132 -13.28 20.78 -11.16
N ILE A 133 -12.12 21.44 -11.02
CA ILE A 133 -11.91 22.83 -11.40
C ILE A 133 -10.93 22.83 -12.57
N ARG A 134 -11.36 23.40 -13.70
CA ARG A 134 -10.52 23.73 -14.87
C ARG A 134 -10.54 25.24 -15.05
N GLU A 135 -9.39 25.83 -15.36
CA GLU A 135 -9.26 27.24 -15.68
C GLU A 135 -9.90 27.50 -17.06
N VAL A 136 -10.81 28.48 -17.13
CA VAL A 136 -11.41 28.90 -18.40
C VAL A 136 -10.48 29.90 -19.07
N GLU A 137 -9.96 29.56 -20.25
CA GLU A 137 -9.22 30.50 -21.09
C GLU A 137 -10.15 31.67 -21.45
N SER A 138 -9.73 32.88 -21.10
CA SER A 138 -10.52 34.09 -21.31
C SER A 138 -10.62 34.38 -22.81
N VAL A 139 -11.83 34.35 -23.36
CA VAL A 139 -12.12 34.73 -24.74
C VAL A 139 -11.92 36.24 -24.88
N ASN A 140 -10.84 36.67 -25.55
CA ASN A 140 -10.65 38.05 -25.95
C ASN A 140 -11.68 38.40 -27.03
N GLN A 141 -12.71 39.17 -26.68
CA GLN A 141 -13.60 39.80 -27.65
C GLN A 141 -12.84 40.98 -28.29
N SER A 142 -12.43 40.81 -29.54
CA SER A 142 -11.96 41.92 -30.38
C SER A 142 -13.17 42.75 -30.82
N GLU A 143 -13.26 43.98 -30.33
CA GLU A 143 -14.17 45.01 -30.80
C GLU A 143 -13.81 45.39 -32.26
N GLU A 144 -14.69 45.10 -33.22
CA GLU A 144 -14.63 45.68 -34.56
C GLU A 144 -15.48 46.96 -34.58
N GLN A 145 -14.80 48.11 -34.65
CA GLN A 145 -15.40 49.42 -34.91
C GLN A 145 -15.83 49.52 -36.39
N LEU A 146 -17.10 49.86 -36.64
CA LEU A 146 -17.56 50.25 -37.98
C LEU A 146 -17.02 51.65 -38.36
N PRO A 147 -16.61 51.89 -39.61
CA PRO A 147 -16.14 53.20 -40.06
C PRO A 147 -17.28 54.15 -40.43
N GLU A 148 -17.09 55.44 -40.13
CA GLU A 148 -17.90 56.55 -40.62
C GLU A 148 -17.78 56.71 -42.14
N THR A 149 -18.91 56.88 -42.82
CA THR A 149 -19.11 57.81 -43.96
C THR A 149 -20.59 58.17 -44.06
#